data_AF-A0A359KEX9-F1
#
_entry.id   AF-A0A359KEX9-F1
#
_cell.length_a   1.000
_cell.length_b   1.000
_cell.length_c   1.000
_cell.angle_alpha   90.00
_cell.angle_beta   90.00
_cell.angle_gamma   90.00
#
_symmetry.space_group_name_H-M   'P 1'
#
loop_
_entity.id
_entity.type
_entity.pdbx_description
1 polymer ?
#
loop_
_entity_poly.entity_id
_entity_poly.type
_entity_poly.pdbx_seq_one_letter_code
_entity_poly.pdbx_strand_id
1 'polypeptide(L)'
;MTDLKTSLSEAVGSAFAAEGVDKALARVTASDRPDLADFQSNGALAAAKALKANPRELAAKVAERLAADPRLSSVEVAGPGFINMKLSNAALAQRAAEVAADEELAGASRVEPRKVVIDYGGPNVAKPMHVGHLRSAII
;
A
#
# COMPACT_ATOMS: atom_id res chain seq x y z
N MET A 1 1.35 1.15 14.56
CA MET A 1 1.93 -0.06 13.93
C MET A 1 1.94 0.13 12.41
N THR A 2 3.03 -0.17 11.70
CA THR A 2 3.07 -0.03 10.23
C THR A 2 2.12 -1.04 9.59
N ASP A 3 1.31 -0.62 8.62
CA ASP A 3 0.41 -1.52 7.89
C ASP A 3 1.16 -2.39 6.87
N LEU A 4 0.53 -3.50 6.45
CA LEU A 4 1.13 -4.45 5.52
C LEU A 4 1.52 -3.79 4.19
N LYS A 5 0.69 -2.91 3.64
CA LYS A 5 0.97 -2.23 2.37
C LYS A 5 2.20 -1.34 2.47
N THR A 6 2.35 -0.59 3.56
CA THR A 6 3.51 0.28 3.78
C THR A 6 4.76 -0.57 3.95
N SER A 7 4.70 -1.63 4.78
CA SER A 7 5.85 -2.51 4.99
C SER A 7 6.26 -3.31 3.74
N LEU A 8 5.31 -3.64 2.85
CA LEU A 8 5.59 -4.24 1.55
C LEU A 8 6.16 -3.21 0.58
N SER A 9 5.66 -1.97 0.59
CA SER A 9 6.21 -0.88 -0.23
C SER A 9 7.69 -0.63 0.09
N GLU A 10 8.08 -0.72 1.36
CA GLU A 10 9.49 -0.60 1.78
C GLU A 10 10.35 -1.75 1.26
N ALA A 11 9.84 -2.99 1.30
CA ALA A 11 10.55 -4.17 0.79
C ALA A 11 10.70 -4.13 -0.73
N VAL A 12 9.61 -3.83 -1.46
CA VAL A 12 9.64 -3.65 -2.91
C VAL A 12 10.56 -2.48 -3.27
N GLY A 13 10.50 -1.36 -2.56
CA GLY A 13 11.44 -0.24 -2.74
C GLY A 13 12.90 -0.64 -2.56
N SER A 14 13.20 -1.46 -1.56
CA SER A 14 14.55 -1.97 -1.34
C SER A 14 15.01 -2.93 -2.45
N ALA A 15 14.11 -3.78 -2.95
CA ALA A 15 14.38 -4.65 -4.08
C ALA A 15 14.62 -3.87 -5.39
N PHE A 16 13.85 -2.80 -5.64
CA PHE A 16 14.07 -1.88 -6.77
C PHE A 16 15.41 -1.14 -6.67
N ALA A 17 15.76 -0.64 -5.48
CA ALA A 17 17.04 0.04 -5.28
C ALA A 17 18.24 -0.87 -5.53
N ALA A 18 18.13 -2.17 -5.22
CA ALA A 18 19.18 -3.15 -5.50
C ALA A 18 19.40 -3.37 -7.02
N GLU A 19 18.40 -3.04 -7.85
CA GLU A 19 18.49 -3.04 -9.32
C GLU A 19 18.88 -1.67 -9.88
N GLY A 20 19.28 -0.72 -9.04
CA GLY A 20 19.67 0.64 -9.46
C GLY A 20 18.50 1.53 -9.85
N VAL A 21 17.28 1.19 -9.42
CA VAL A 21 16.06 1.96 -9.70
C VAL A 21 15.68 2.83 -8.50
N ASP A 22 15.14 4.01 -8.76
CA ASP A 22 14.56 4.87 -7.72
C ASP A 22 13.41 4.16 -6.97
N LYS A 23 13.51 4.16 -5.64
CA LYS A 23 12.48 3.63 -4.71
C LYS A 23 11.13 4.30 -4.91
N ALA A 24 11.09 5.55 -5.37
CA ALA A 24 9.85 6.28 -5.61
C ALA A 24 8.93 5.59 -6.64
N LEU A 25 9.50 4.78 -7.54
CA LEU A 25 8.73 4.03 -8.53
C LEU A 25 8.12 2.73 -7.97
N ALA A 26 8.62 2.25 -6.84
CA ALA A 26 8.32 0.93 -6.27
C ALA A 26 7.02 0.86 -5.45
N ARG A 27 6.04 1.72 -5.74
CA ARG A 27 4.80 1.80 -4.97
C ARG A 27 4.03 0.48 -5.02
N VAL A 28 3.54 0.05 -3.87
CA VAL A 28 2.61 -1.08 -3.73
C VAL A 28 1.19 -0.58 -3.49
N THR A 29 0.24 -1.18 -4.17
CA THR A 29 -1.20 -0.94 -4.03
C THR A 29 -1.93 -2.24 -3.78
N ALA A 30 -3.13 -2.17 -3.20
CA ALA A 30 -4.05 -3.31 -3.25
C ALA A 30 -4.25 -3.70 -4.73
N SER A 31 -4.36 -4.99 -4.99
CA SER A 31 -4.59 -5.46 -6.37
C SER A 31 -6.00 -5.10 -6.82
N ASP A 32 -6.13 -4.66 -8.07
CA ASP A 32 -7.42 -4.53 -8.75
C ASP A 32 -7.98 -5.91 -9.19
N ARG A 33 -7.17 -6.97 -9.04
CA ARG A 33 -7.50 -8.36 -9.37
C ARG A 33 -7.24 -9.25 -8.14
N PRO A 34 -8.12 -9.21 -7.12
CA PRO A 34 -7.94 -9.95 -5.87
C PRO A 34 -7.92 -11.47 -6.06
N ASP A 35 -8.42 -11.98 -7.19
CA ASP A 35 -8.29 -13.38 -7.57
C ASP A 35 -6.83 -13.78 -7.89
N LEU A 36 -6.03 -12.82 -8.36
CA LEU A 36 -4.64 -13.03 -8.77
C LEU A 36 -3.65 -12.66 -7.66
N ALA A 37 -3.92 -11.64 -6.85
CA ALA A 37 -3.03 -11.20 -5.78
C ALA A 37 -3.73 -10.31 -4.75
N ASP A 38 -3.16 -10.20 -3.55
CA ASP A 38 -3.63 -9.24 -2.53
C ASP A 38 -3.07 -7.84 -2.82
N PHE A 39 -1.80 -7.78 -3.21
CA PHE A 39 -1.07 -6.56 -3.51
C PHE A 39 -0.37 -6.63 -4.87
N GLN A 40 -0.12 -5.46 -5.44
CA GLN A 40 0.54 -5.33 -6.74
C GLN A 40 1.51 -4.15 -6.75
N SER A 41 2.61 -4.28 -7.48
CA SER A 41 3.48 -3.16 -7.85
C SER A 41 3.63 -3.06 -9.37
N ASN A 42 3.46 -1.83 -9.87
CA ASN A 42 3.56 -1.50 -11.30
C ASN A 42 4.84 -0.73 -11.63
N GLY A 43 5.73 -0.56 -10.65
CA GLY A 43 6.91 0.29 -10.75
C GLY A 43 7.85 -0.12 -11.87
N ALA A 44 7.91 -1.42 -12.20
CA ALA A 44 8.82 -1.94 -13.21
C ALA A 44 8.53 -1.36 -14.60
N LEU A 45 7.26 -1.06 -14.91
CA LEU A 45 6.87 -0.43 -16.18
C LEU A 45 7.47 0.97 -16.34
N ALA A 46 7.34 1.80 -15.30
CA ALA A 46 7.88 3.16 -15.30
C ALA A 46 9.42 3.15 -15.24
N ALA A 47 9.99 2.28 -14.41
CA ALA A 47 11.42 2.14 -14.22
C ALA A 47 12.15 1.68 -15.48
N ALA A 48 11.62 0.64 -16.15
CA ALA A 48 12.23 0.12 -17.36
C ALA A 48 12.15 1.11 -18.52
N LYS A 49 11.11 1.97 -18.57
CA LYS A 49 11.06 3.10 -19.52
C LYS A 49 12.22 4.08 -19.29
N ALA A 50 12.52 4.42 -18.04
CA ALA A 50 13.64 5.31 -17.70
C ALA A 50 15.01 4.68 -18.03
N LEU A 51 15.15 3.37 -17.79
CA LEU A 51 16.38 2.62 -18.02
C LEU A 51 16.54 2.09 -19.45
N LYS A 52 15.54 2.28 -20.33
CA LYS A 52 15.46 1.66 -21.66
C LYS A 52 15.66 0.13 -21.62
N ALA A 53 15.12 -0.50 -20.57
CA ALA A 53 15.22 -1.93 -20.30
C ALA A 53 13.88 -2.63 -20.58
N ASN A 54 13.88 -3.97 -20.51
CA ASN A 54 12.66 -4.76 -20.56
C ASN A 54 11.96 -4.75 -19.18
N PRO A 55 10.72 -4.25 -19.08
CA PRO A 55 10.03 -4.17 -17.79
C PRO A 55 9.74 -5.53 -17.16
N ARG A 56 9.55 -6.58 -17.97
CA ARG A 56 9.29 -7.92 -17.46
C ARG A 56 10.54 -8.55 -16.84
N GLU A 57 11.71 -8.28 -17.40
CA GLU A 57 12.99 -8.73 -16.83
C GLU A 57 13.29 -8.02 -15.51
N LEU A 58 13.06 -6.70 -15.44
CA LEU A 58 13.21 -5.95 -14.19
C LEU A 58 12.23 -6.48 -13.12
N ALA A 59 10.97 -6.69 -13.49
CA ALA A 59 9.97 -7.26 -12.59
C ALA A 59 10.38 -8.66 -12.08
N ALA A 60 10.96 -9.50 -12.93
CA ALA A 60 11.42 -10.84 -12.54
C ALA A 60 12.55 -10.80 -11.51
N LYS A 61 13.55 -9.92 -11.69
CA LYS A 61 14.64 -9.74 -10.71
C LYS A 61 14.13 -9.24 -9.37
N VAL A 62 13.18 -8.30 -9.39
CA VAL A 62 12.55 -7.80 -8.16
C VAL A 62 11.73 -8.91 -7.49
N ALA A 63 10.95 -9.68 -8.25
CA ALA A 63 10.15 -10.79 -7.73
C ALA A 63 11.03 -11.87 -7.08
N GLU A 64 12.18 -12.20 -7.69
CA GLU A 64 13.15 -13.16 -7.15
C GLU A 64 13.68 -12.71 -5.78
N ARG A 65 14.01 -11.42 -5.63
CA ARG A 65 14.44 -10.86 -4.34
C ARG A 65 13.34 -10.91 -3.27
N LEU A 66 12.09 -10.75 -3.68
CA LEU A 66 10.93 -10.78 -2.78
C LEU A 66 10.47 -12.20 -2.44
N ALA A 67 10.87 -13.22 -3.22
CA ALA A 67 10.49 -14.61 -2.97
C ALA A 67 10.99 -15.15 -1.62
N ALA A 68 12.02 -14.54 -1.04
CA ALA A 68 12.53 -14.86 0.29
C ALA A 68 11.77 -14.17 1.44
N ASP A 69 10.83 -13.28 1.14
CA ASP A 69 10.05 -12.56 2.17
C ASP A 69 9.01 -13.50 2.79
N PRO A 70 9.10 -13.83 4.10
CA PRO A 70 8.17 -14.75 4.75
C PRO A 70 6.73 -14.22 4.82
N ARG A 71 6.54 -12.93 4.58
CA ARG A 71 5.20 -12.33 4.52
C ARG A 71 4.44 -12.71 3.26
N LEU A 72 5.13 -13.20 2.24
CA LEU A 72 4.56 -13.51 0.94
C LEU A 72 4.46 -15.02 0.74
N SER A 73 3.29 -15.50 0.31
CA SER A 73 3.11 -16.89 -0.11
C SER A 73 3.51 -17.10 -1.57
N SER A 74 3.32 -16.08 -2.40
CA SER A 74 3.83 -16.06 -3.77
C SER A 74 4.10 -14.65 -4.26
N VAL A 75 5.05 -14.54 -5.20
CA VAL A 75 5.33 -13.33 -5.97
C VAL A 75 5.42 -13.72 -7.44
N GLU A 76 4.54 -13.16 -8.26
CA GLU A 76 4.39 -13.56 -9.66
C GLU A 76 4.50 -12.34 -10.57
N VAL A 77 5.16 -12.51 -11.71
CA VAL A 77 5.22 -11.46 -12.73
C VAL A 77 4.14 -11.70 -13.78
N ALA A 78 3.20 -10.76 -13.89
CA ALA A 78 2.12 -10.81 -14.86
C ALA A 78 2.29 -9.78 -15.98
N GLY A 79 1.79 -10.13 -17.17
CA GLY A 79 1.72 -9.23 -18.32
C GLY A 79 3.07 -8.59 -18.68
N PRO A 80 3.11 -7.26 -18.91
CA PRO A 80 4.33 -6.55 -19.31
C PRO A 80 5.35 -6.34 -18.20
N GLY A 81 5.01 -6.60 -16.93
CA GLY A 81 5.90 -6.33 -15.78
C GLY A 81 5.16 -5.96 -14.49
N PHE A 82 3.94 -6.47 -14.29
CA PHE A 82 3.22 -6.32 -13.03
C PHE A 82 3.77 -7.32 -12.01
N ILE A 83 4.07 -6.86 -10.80
CA ILE A 83 4.55 -7.72 -9.72
C ILE A 83 3.38 -7.96 -8.78
N ASN A 84 2.80 -9.16 -8.85
CA ASN A 84 1.67 -9.62 -8.07
C ASN A 84 2.17 -10.32 -6.81
N MET A 85 1.60 -9.98 -5.65
CA MET A 85 2.03 -10.49 -4.34
C MET A 85 0.82 -11.04 -3.59
N LYS A 86 0.91 -12.31 -3.19
CA LYS A 86 -0.03 -12.93 -2.25
C LYS A 86 0.60 -12.99 -0.86
N LEU A 87 -0.17 -12.62 0.15
CA LEU A 87 0.25 -12.72 1.53
C LEU A 87 0.28 -14.18 1.98
N SER A 88 1.16 -14.48 2.93
CA SER A 88 1.14 -15.76 3.63
C SER A 88 0.05 -15.76 4.71
N ASN A 89 -0.58 -16.91 4.93
CA ASN A 89 -1.54 -17.09 6.02
C ASN A 89 -0.91 -16.75 7.38
N ALA A 90 0.39 -17.04 7.55
CA ALA A 90 1.14 -16.71 8.76
C ALA A 90 1.21 -15.19 8.97
N ALA A 91 1.49 -14.40 7.93
CA ALA A 91 1.53 -12.95 8.04
C ALA A 91 0.14 -12.35 8.32
N LEU A 92 -0.91 -12.88 7.71
CA LEU A 92 -2.28 -12.47 7.98
C LEU A 92 -2.68 -12.78 9.43
N ALA A 93 -2.40 -13.99 9.91
CA ALA A 93 -2.70 -14.41 11.27
C ALA A 93 -1.93 -13.58 12.30
N GLN A 94 -0.63 -13.37 12.07
CA GLN A 94 0.20 -12.51 12.92
C GLN A 94 -0.38 -11.09 12.97
N ARG A 95 -0.72 -10.52 11.82
CA ARG A 95 -1.30 -9.17 11.78
C ARG A 95 -2.63 -9.09 12.52
N ALA A 96 -3.50 -10.09 12.36
CA ALA A 96 -4.77 -10.13 13.06
C ALA A 96 -4.57 -10.18 14.58
N ALA A 97 -3.59 -10.97 15.06
CA ALA A 97 -3.25 -11.03 16.47
C ALA A 97 -2.70 -9.70 17.01
N GLU A 98 -1.83 -9.03 16.23
CA GLU A 98 -1.31 -7.71 16.59
C GLU A 98 -2.41 -6.66 16.70
N VAL A 99 -3.38 -6.64 15.77
CA VAL A 99 -4.52 -5.73 15.81
C VAL A 99 -5.44 -6.03 16.99
N ALA A 100 -5.70 -7.32 17.27
CA ALA A 100 -6.55 -7.73 18.38
C ALA A 100 -5.94 -7.40 19.76
N ALA A 101 -4.62 -7.33 19.86
CA ALA A 101 -3.90 -6.98 21.09
C ALA A 101 -3.75 -5.46 21.29
N ASP A 102 -4.05 -4.63 20.28
CA ASP A 102 -3.91 -3.18 20.33
C ASP A 102 -5.21 -2.51 20.83
N GLU A 103 -5.38 -2.45 22.15
CA GLU A 103 -6.58 -1.87 22.79
C GLU A 103 -6.71 -0.35 22.58
N GLU A 104 -5.60 0.36 22.34
CA GLU A 104 -5.60 1.82 22.24
C GLU A 104 -5.97 2.29 20.84
N LEU A 105 -5.39 1.67 19.81
CA LEU A 105 -5.46 2.15 18.44
C LEU A 105 -6.12 1.16 17.48
N ALA A 106 -6.46 -0.05 17.93
CA ALA A 106 -7.04 -1.10 17.10
C ALA A 106 -6.28 -1.30 15.77
N GLY A 107 -4.95 -1.22 15.82
CA GLY A 107 -4.08 -1.40 14.66
C GLY A 107 -3.89 -0.17 13.78
N ALA A 108 -4.40 1.00 14.17
CA ALA A 108 -4.16 2.25 13.45
C ALA A 108 -2.67 2.66 13.49
N SER A 109 -2.24 3.35 12.44
CA SER A 109 -0.90 3.92 12.38
C SER A 109 -0.81 5.12 13.34
N ARG A 110 0.28 5.17 14.12
CA ARG A 110 0.63 6.39 14.85
C ARG A 110 1.18 7.40 13.83
N VAL A 111 0.79 8.66 14.00
CA VAL A 111 1.26 9.77 13.16
C VAL A 111 1.92 10.80 14.04
N GLU A 112 2.92 11.50 13.50
CA GLU A 112 3.54 12.61 14.21
C GLU A 112 2.50 13.69 14.53
N PRO A 113 2.40 14.15 15.80
CA PRO A 113 1.47 15.18 16.18
C PRO A 113 1.65 16.43 15.32
N ARG A 114 0.57 16.84 14.64
CA ARG A 114 0.53 18.03 13.79
C ARG A 114 -0.78 18.76 13.98
N LYS A 115 -0.74 20.09 13.87
CA LYS A 115 -1.95 20.90 13.85
C LYS A 115 -2.68 20.66 12.53
N VAL A 116 -3.92 20.19 12.62
CA VAL A 116 -4.85 20.06 11.49
C VAL A 116 -6.06 20.93 11.81
N VAL A 117 -6.36 21.88 10.95
CA VAL A 117 -7.59 22.70 11.07
C VAL A 117 -8.67 22.02 10.25
N ILE A 118 -9.78 21.69 10.90
CA ILE A 118 -10.97 21.09 10.28
C ILE A 118 -12.09 22.12 10.40
N ASP A 119 -12.56 22.62 9.26
CA ASP A 119 -13.75 23.49 9.16
C ASP A 119 -14.90 22.65 8.59
N TYR A 120 -15.95 22.44 9.39
CA TYR A 120 -17.01 21.51 9.08
C TYR A 120 -18.36 21.98 9.65
N GLY A 121 -19.45 21.44 9.10
CA GLY A 121 -20.83 21.80 9.45
C GLY A 121 -21.28 23.15 8.87
N GLY A 122 -20.62 24.24 9.27
CA GLY A 122 -20.81 25.60 8.77
C GLY A 122 -22.27 26.08 8.57
N PRO A 123 -23.22 25.85 9.50
CA PRO A 123 -24.60 26.24 9.29
C PRO A 123 -24.79 27.76 9.36
N ASN A 124 -25.75 28.27 8.58
CA ASN A 124 -26.15 29.67 8.69
C ASN A 124 -27.02 29.89 9.94
N VAL A 125 -26.57 30.78 10.83
CA VAL A 125 -27.24 31.10 12.12
C VAL A 125 -28.70 31.56 11.95
N ALA A 126 -29.04 32.20 10.83
CA ALA A 126 -30.38 32.73 10.58
C ALA A 126 -31.32 31.73 9.87
N LYS A 127 -30.89 30.47 9.63
CA LYS A 127 -31.68 29.47 8.92
C LYS A 127 -31.62 28.10 9.62
N PRO A 128 -32.69 27.28 9.52
CA PRO A 128 -32.62 25.89 9.95
C PRO A 128 -31.50 25.14 9.22
N MET A 129 -30.90 24.17 9.91
CA MET A 129 -29.99 23.22 9.26
C MET A 129 -30.74 22.42 8.20
N HIS A 130 -30.02 22.00 7.16
CA HIS A 130 -30.56 21.23 6.04
C HIS A 130 -29.56 20.14 5.64
N VAL A 131 -29.94 19.25 4.73
CA VAL A 131 -29.12 18.07 4.35
C VAL A 131 -27.71 18.41 3.88
N GLY A 132 -27.49 19.60 3.28
CA GLY A 132 -26.14 20.09 2.95
C GLY A 132 -25.24 20.29 4.18
N HIS A 133 -25.75 20.87 5.27
CA HIS A 133 -25.01 21.02 6.53
C HIS A 133 -24.78 19.66 7.19
N LEU A 134 -25.78 18.77 7.15
CA LEU A 134 -25.66 17.41 7.68
C LEU A 134 -24.52 16.64 7.02
N ARG A 135 -24.37 16.74 5.70
CA ARG A 135 -23.27 16.10 4.97
C ARG A 135 -21.91 16.60 5.46
N SER A 136 -21.75 17.92 5.62
CA SER A 136 -20.50 18.51 6.14
C SER A 136 -20.24 18.14 7.60
N ALA A 137 -21.28 17.95 8.40
CA ALA A 137 -21.15 17.54 9.81
C ALA A 137 -20.74 16.06 9.97
N ILE A 138 -21.04 15.21 8.98
CA ILE A 138 -20.78 13.76 9.02
C ILE A 138 -19.42 13.39 8.43
N ILE A 139 -18.99 14.04 7.35
CA ILE A 139 -17.72 13.78 6.65
C ILE A 139 -16.55 14.28 7.51
#